data_AF-A0A952V0B7-F1
#
_entry.id   AF-A0A952V0B7-F1
#
_cell.length_a   1.000
_cell.length_b   1.000
_cell.length_c   1.000
_cell.angle_alpha   90.00
_cell.angle_beta   90.00
_cell.angle_gamma   90.00
#
_symmetry.space_group_name_H-M   'P 1'
#
loop_
_entity.id
_entity.type
_entity.pdbx_description
1 polymer ?
#
loop_
_entity_poly.entity_id
_entity_poly.type
_entity_poly.pdbx_seq_one_letter_code
_entity_poly.pdbx_strand_id
1 'polypeptide(L)'
;MPPDAWLRGLPLALLTVSLIAVPVLVLSPEGMPRMRALEKELKDVETENAELRRDVSRLRAEVKDLRDNPTAVERIAREQLGLVRKSEVVFQFDKK
;
A
#
# COMPACT_ATOMS: atom_id res chain seq x y z
N MET A 1 33.42 45.25 43.02
CA MET A 1 33.79 44.19 42.07
C MET A 1 32.74 43.11 42.17
N PRO A 2 31.91 42.86 41.13
CA PRO A 2 31.04 41.69 41.15
C PRO A 2 31.92 40.43 41.19
N PRO A 3 31.58 39.43 42.02
CA PRO A 3 32.42 38.27 42.24
C PRO A 3 32.57 37.46 40.95
N ASP A 4 33.80 37.21 40.56
CA ASP A 4 34.31 36.39 39.46
C ASP A 4 33.76 34.94 39.45
N ALA A 5 33.14 34.53 40.57
CA ALA A 5 32.35 33.30 40.68
C ALA A 5 31.16 33.23 39.69
N TRP A 6 30.51 34.36 39.37
CA TRP A 6 29.38 34.38 38.45
C TRP A 6 29.79 34.10 36.99
N LEU A 7 30.94 34.65 36.58
CA LEU A 7 31.53 34.41 35.24
C LEU A 7 31.96 32.95 35.05
N ARG A 8 32.40 32.28 36.13
CA ARG A 8 32.82 30.87 36.11
C ARG A 8 31.64 29.89 36.16
N GLY A 9 30.52 30.28 36.79
CA GLY A 9 29.31 29.44 36.86
C GLY A 9 28.48 29.42 35.58
N LEU A 10 28.55 30.48 34.77
CA LEU A 10 27.82 30.61 33.51
C LEU A 10 28.03 29.43 32.52
N PRO A 11 29.27 29.00 32.20
CA PRO A 11 29.48 27.87 31.28
C PRO A 11 28.93 26.55 31.84
N LEU A 12 28.99 26.35 33.17
CA LEU A 12 28.45 25.15 33.82
C LEU A 12 26.91 25.14 33.78
N ALA A 13 26.28 26.30 34.00
CA ALA A 13 24.85 26.47 33.85
C ALA A 13 24.39 26.24 32.41
N LEU A 14 25.13 26.76 31.41
CA LEU A 14 24.85 26.49 30.00
C LEU A 14 24.99 25.01 29.65
N LEU A 15 26.03 24.34 30.15
CA LEU A 15 26.23 22.91 29.94
C LEU A 15 25.10 22.07 30.54
N THR A 16 24.69 22.36 31.77
CA THR A 16 23.60 21.63 32.44
C THR A 16 22.26 21.84 31.73
N VAL A 17 21.96 23.06 31.31
CA VAL A 17 20.77 23.35 30.50
C VAL A 17 20.83 22.62 29.15
N SER A 18 21.97 22.65 28.46
CA SER A 18 22.16 21.97 27.18
C SER A 18 22.02 20.44 27.30
N LEU A 19 22.58 19.86 28.37
CA LEU A 19 22.51 18.43 28.65
C LEU A 19 21.07 17.93 28.85
N ILE A 20 20.16 18.80 29.29
CA ILE A 20 18.74 18.46 29.48
C ILE A 20 17.93 18.83 28.24
N ALA A 21 18.14 20.02 27.67
CA ALA A 21 17.35 20.55 26.57
C ALA A 21 17.51 19.72 25.28
N VAL A 22 18.74 19.29 24.96
CA VAL A 22 19.02 18.55 23.72
C VAL A 22 18.32 17.18 23.70
N PRO A 23 18.42 16.32 24.73
CA PRO A 23 17.67 15.06 24.75
C PRO A 23 16.16 15.27 24.74
N VAL A 24 15.64 16.28 25.44
CA VAL A 24 14.20 16.58 25.47
C VAL A 24 13.69 16.97 24.09
N LEU A 25 14.44 17.79 23.33
CA LEU A 25 14.06 18.18 21.97
C LEU A 25 14.17 17.02 20.97
N VAL A 26 15.19 16.18 21.11
CA VAL A 26 15.41 15.02 20.21
C VAL A 26 14.39 13.91 20.45
N LEU A 27 14.05 13.65 21.71
CA LEU A 27 13.06 12.63 22.13
C LEU A 27 11.62 13.15 22.14
N SER A 28 11.43 14.44 21.89
CA SER A 28 10.08 15.02 21.80
C SER A 28 9.26 14.35 20.70
N PRO A 29 7.93 14.25 20.87
CA PRO A 29 7.04 13.63 19.89
C PRO A 29 7.08 14.29 18.52
N GLU A 30 7.47 15.57 18.43
CA GLU A 30 7.64 16.31 17.18
C GLU A 30 9.02 16.10 16.52
N GLY A 31 9.95 15.44 17.22
CA GLY A 31 11.33 15.20 16.78
C GLY A 31 11.53 13.91 15.97
N MET A 32 12.68 13.26 16.16
CA MET A 32 13.07 12.05 15.42
C MET A 32 12.08 10.87 15.46
N PRO A 33 11.37 10.59 16.57
CA PRO A 33 10.43 9.46 16.61
C PRO A 33 9.30 9.57 15.58
N ARG A 34 8.79 10.79 15.33
CA ARG A 34 7.73 11.03 14.34
C ARG A 34 8.21 10.82 12.91
N MET A 35 9.42 11.29 12.60
CA MET A 35 10.03 11.08 11.29
C MET A 35 10.18 9.58 11.00
N ARG A 36 10.68 8.80 11.97
CA ARG A 36 10.83 7.34 11.83
C ARG A 36 9.50 6.63 11.68
N ALA A 37 8.46 7.08 12.39
CA ALA A 37 7.11 6.53 12.24
C ALA A 37 6.54 6.78 10.83
N LEU A 38 6.71 8.01 10.31
CA LEU A 38 6.30 8.39 8.97
C LEU A 38 7.08 7.62 7.89
N GLU A 39 8.39 7.47 8.03
CA GLU A 39 9.22 6.67 7.11
C GLU A 39 8.78 5.20 7.10
N LYS A 40 8.44 4.65 8.26
CA LYS A 40 7.91 3.29 8.36
C LYS A 40 6.56 3.17 7.66
N GLU A 41 5.64 4.08 7.92
CA GLU A 41 4.30 4.11 7.30
C GLU A 41 4.41 4.26 5.77
N LEU A 42 5.29 5.14 5.29
CA LEU A 42 5.58 5.27 3.86
C LEU A 42 6.04 3.95 3.26
N LYS A 43 7.01 3.29 3.91
CA LYS A 43 7.56 2.01 3.44
C LYS A 43 6.52 0.90 3.43
N ASP A 44 5.65 0.85 4.44
CA ASP A 44 4.56 -0.13 4.52
C ASP A 44 3.56 0.10 3.36
N VAL A 45 3.15 1.34 3.11
CA VAL A 45 2.24 1.71 2.01
C VAL A 45 2.88 1.44 0.64
N GLU A 46 4.16 1.74 0.45
CA GLU A 46 4.87 1.44 -0.79
C GLU A 46 4.94 -0.06 -1.08
N THR A 47 5.13 -0.87 -0.05
CA THR A 47 5.15 -2.32 -0.16
C THR A 47 3.78 -2.85 -0.57
N GLU A 48 2.72 -2.41 0.10
CA GLU A 48 1.34 -2.76 -0.25
C GLU A 48 0.99 -2.33 -1.69
N ASN A 49 1.40 -1.13 -2.09
CA ASN A 49 1.17 -0.64 -3.45
C ASN A 49 1.88 -1.52 -4.49
N ALA A 50 3.10 -1.95 -4.21
CA ALA A 50 3.86 -2.84 -5.09
C ALA A 50 3.19 -4.21 -5.23
N GLU A 51 2.66 -4.77 -4.15
CA GLU A 51 1.90 -6.03 -4.17
C GLU A 51 0.61 -5.89 -4.98
N LEU A 52 -0.19 -4.87 -4.71
CA LEU A 52 -1.43 -4.59 -5.46
C LEU A 52 -1.16 -4.41 -6.96
N ARG A 53 -0.07 -3.73 -7.34
CA ARG A 53 0.31 -3.58 -8.76
C ARG A 53 0.62 -4.92 -9.42
N ARG A 54 1.27 -5.85 -8.71
CA ARG A 54 1.53 -7.22 -9.21
C ARG A 54 0.25 -8.02 -9.35
N ASP A 55 -0.69 -7.88 -8.42
CA ASP A 55 -1.98 -8.55 -8.53
C ASP A 55 -2.81 -8.01 -9.68
N VAL A 56 -2.85 -6.69 -9.86
CA VAL A 56 -3.52 -6.08 -11.00
C VAL A 56 -2.92 -6.55 -12.32
N SER A 57 -1.59 -6.66 -12.43
CA SER A 57 -0.96 -7.15 -13.67
C SER A 57 -1.25 -8.63 -13.92
N ARG A 58 -1.22 -9.47 -12.88
CA ARG A 58 -1.59 -10.89 -12.95
C ARG A 58 -3.04 -11.09 -13.37
N LEU A 59 -3.98 -10.41 -12.70
CA LEU A 59 -5.41 -10.50 -13.02
C LEU A 59 -5.71 -9.99 -14.44
N ARG A 60 -5.02 -8.95 -14.90
CA ARG A 60 -5.15 -8.48 -16.28
C ARG A 60 -4.65 -9.50 -17.29
N ALA A 61 -3.56 -10.21 -16.99
CA ALA A 61 -3.07 -11.28 -17.85
C ALA A 61 -4.06 -12.45 -17.90
N GLU A 62 -4.63 -12.83 -16.76
CA GLU A 62 -5.66 -13.88 -16.68
C GLU A 62 -6.94 -13.50 -17.42
N VAL A 63 -7.42 -12.27 -17.25
CA VAL A 63 -8.57 -11.75 -18.02
C VAL A 63 -8.25 -11.73 -19.52
N LYS A 64 -7.04 -11.35 -19.91
CA LYS A 64 -6.62 -11.37 -21.32
C LYS A 64 -6.62 -12.79 -21.87
N ASP A 65 -6.09 -13.76 -21.15
CA ASP A 65 -6.08 -15.17 -21.55
C ASP A 65 -7.50 -15.74 -21.71
N LEU A 66 -8.37 -15.45 -20.73
CA LEU A 66 -9.80 -15.81 -20.79
C LEU A 66 -10.54 -15.14 -21.95
N ARG A 67 -10.22 -13.88 -22.26
CA ARG A 67 -10.80 -13.15 -23.40
C ARG A 67 -10.25 -13.60 -24.75
N ASP A 68 -8.99 -14.02 -24.82
CA ASP A 68 -8.33 -14.52 -26.02
C ASP A 68 -8.79 -15.96 -26.36
N ASN A 69 -9.50 -16.63 -25.45
CA ASN A 69 -10.27 -17.87 -25.70
C ASN A 69 -11.81 -17.66 -25.64
N PRO A 70 -12.38 -16.77 -26.47
CA PRO A 70 -13.77 -16.30 -26.36
C PRO A 70 -14.80 -17.35 -26.80
N THR A 71 -14.39 -18.42 -27.48
CA THR A 71 -15.28 -19.47 -28.00
C THR A 71 -15.98 -20.25 -26.89
N ALA A 72 -15.32 -20.45 -25.75
CA ALA A 72 -15.93 -21.10 -24.58
C ALA A 72 -16.95 -20.17 -23.89
N VAL A 73 -16.62 -18.89 -23.73
CA VAL A 73 -17.50 -17.88 -23.11
C VAL A 73 -18.74 -17.64 -23.97
N GLU A 74 -18.57 -17.53 -25.29
CA GLU A 74 -19.67 -17.36 -26.25
C GLU A 74 -20.60 -18.58 -26.27
N ARG A 75 -20.05 -19.80 -26.18
CA ARG A 75 -20.84 -21.03 -26.11
C ARG A 75 -21.69 -21.08 -24.83
N ILE A 76 -21.12 -20.75 -23.68
CA ILE A 76 -21.85 -20.73 -22.40
C ILE A 76 -22.92 -19.64 -22.39
N ALA A 77 -22.62 -18.45 -22.91
CA ALA A 77 -23.61 -17.38 -23.05
C ALA A 77 -24.77 -17.78 -23.98
N ARG A 78 -24.47 -18.51 -25.06
CA ARG A 78 -25.48 -19.07 -25.99
C ARG A 78 -26.37 -20.13 -25.34
N GLU A 79 -25.79 -21.07 -24.59
CA GLU A 79 -26.53 -22.09 -23.85
C GLU A 79 -27.47 -21.47 -22.81
N GLN A 80 -27.04 -20.44 -22.07
CA GLN A 80 -27.88 -19.75 -21.06
C GLN A 80 -28.98 -18.87 -21.69
N LEU A 81 -28.74 -18.30 -22.87
CA LEU A 81 -29.70 -17.44 -23.58
C LEU A 81 -30.59 -18.22 -24.56
N GLY A 82 -30.43 -19.54 -24.70
CA GLY A 82 -31.16 -20.36 -25.67
C GLY A 82 -30.85 -20.02 -27.14
N LEU A 83 -29.69 -19.41 -27.39
CA LEU A 83 -29.27 -18.96 -28.72
C LEU A 83 -28.42 -20.04 -29.40
N VAL A 84 -28.78 -20.44 -30.63
CA VAL A 84 -28.08 -21.51 -31.37
C VAL A 84 -27.30 -20.92 -32.55
N ARG A 85 -26.09 -21.41 -32.83
CA ARG A 85 -25.33 -20.97 -34.01
C ARG A 85 -25.98 -21.53 -35.28
N LYS A 86 -25.95 -20.78 -36.40
CA LYS A 86 -26.49 -21.23 -37.70
C LYS A 86 -25.93 -22.58 -38.20
N SER A 87 -24.78 -23.02 -37.67
CA SER A 87 -24.10 -24.27 -38.05
C SER A 87 -24.38 -25.45 -37.11
N GLU A 88 -25.25 -25.31 -36.10
CA GLU A 88 -25.52 -26.35 -35.09
C GLU A 88 -26.91 -26.97 -35.30
N VAL A 89 -27.03 -28.29 -35.10
CA VAL A 89 -28.27 -29.07 -35.23
C VAL A 89 -28.84 -29.34 -33.83
N VAL A 90 -30.05 -28.86 -33.54
CA VAL A 90 -30.72 -29.07 -32.25
C VAL A 90 -31.73 -30.19 -32.37
N PHE A 91 -31.61 -31.18 -31.49
CA PHE A 91 -32.60 -32.25 -31.33
C PHE A 91 -33.60 -31.84 -30.25
N GLN A 92 -34.86 -31.61 -30.63
CA GLN A 92 -35.96 -31.45 -29.67
C GLN A 92 -36.62 -32.81 -29.47
N PHE A 93 -36.60 -33.31 -28.24
CA PHE A 93 -37.33 -34.50 -27.87
C PHE A 93 -38.66 -34.08 -27.27
N ASP A 94 -39.75 -34.47 -27.93
CA ASP A 94 -41.10 -34.22 -27.43
C ASP A 94 -41.37 -35.10 -26.20
N LYS A 95 -41.88 -34.50 -25.13
CA LYS A 95 -42.15 -35.21 -23.87
C LYS A 95 -43.56 -35.79 -23.97
N LYS A 96 -43.65 -37.11 -24.15
CA LYS A 96 -44.90 -37.85 -23.96
C LYS A 96 -45.43 -37.69 -22.53
#